data_AF-A0A3N5YHB6-F1
#
_entry.id   AF-A0A3N5YHB6-F1
#
_cell.length_a   1.000
_cell.length_b   1.000
_cell.length_c   1.000
_cell.angle_alpha   90.00
_cell.angle_beta   90.00
_cell.angle_gamma   90.00
#
_symmetry.space_group_name_H-M   'P 1'
#
loop_
_entity.id
_entity.type
_entity.pdbx_description
1 polymer ?
#
loop_
_entity_poly.entity_id
_entity_poly.type
_entity_poly.pdbx_seq_one_letter_code
_entity_poly.pdbx_strand_id
1 'polypeptide(L)'
;MKIIELILDEEAMLNGIDAISIVEYPAIEENFVALNRQIKTEFATQDDDKRLLIGPALIPNKTIYRHQDGEEFYVYFSRQTIRRAAELYLMRGNQNNSTLEHQAELHGLSVVESWIIEDPEKDKSVLYGLKMPVGTWMVTMKVNNDSVWTDFVKTGAVKGFSIEGYFADKVKLAKMELANEDLLDQVEQMTHKEAMEFLYEVAKMIKDYE
;
A
#
# COMPACT_ATOMS: atom_id res chain seq x y z
N MET A 1 -5.06 -1.62 -24.62
CA MET A 1 -4.74 -0.88 -23.39
C MET A 1 -4.36 -1.90 -22.33
N LYS A 2 -3.19 -1.75 -21.68
CA LYS A 2 -2.62 -2.76 -20.77
C LYS A 2 -3.14 -2.52 -19.35
N ILE A 3 -3.69 -3.55 -18.71
CA ILE A 3 -4.14 -3.53 -17.32
C ILE A 3 -3.33 -4.58 -16.56
N ILE A 4 -2.74 -4.19 -15.45
CA ILE A 4 -1.77 -5.00 -14.71
C ILE A 4 -2.25 -5.13 -13.26
N GLU A 5 -2.28 -6.36 -12.74
CA GLU A 5 -2.43 -6.57 -11.30
C GLU A 5 -1.08 -6.36 -10.62
N LEU A 6 -1.03 -5.45 -9.64
CA LEU A 6 0.11 -5.35 -8.75
C LEU A 6 -0.07 -6.37 -7.61
N ILE A 7 0.98 -7.12 -7.33
CA ILE A 7 1.02 -8.12 -6.27
C ILE A 7 2.25 -7.95 -5.39
N LEU A 8 2.24 -8.67 -4.28
CA LEU A 8 3.34 -8.71 -3.33
C LEU A 8 4.23 -9.90 -3.67
N ASP A 9 5.49 -9.64 -4.02
CA ASP A 9 6.57 -10.63 -4.11
C ASP A 9 7.14 -10.98 -2.72
N GLU A 10 6.79 -12.14 -2.16
CA GLU A 10 7.20 -12.50 -0.79
C GLU A 10 8.69 -12.84 -0.64
N GLU A 11 9.38 -13.14 -1.74
CA GLU A 11 10.82 -13.46 -1.72
C GLU A 11 11.69 -12.19 -1.80
N ALA A 12 11.14 -11.08 -2.29
CA ALA A 12 11.82 -9.79 -2.33
C ALA A 12 11.90 -9.14 -0.94
N MET A 13 13.12 -8.87 -0.47
CA MET A 13 13.39 -8.20 0.82
C MET A 13 12.63 -6.87 1.02
N LEU A 14 12.31 -6.15 -0.07
CA LEU A 14 11.75 -4.79 -0.04
C LEU A 14 10.27 -4.71 -0.41
N ASN A 15 9.54 -5.83 -0.45
CA ASN A 15 8.17 -5.84 -0.96
C ASN A 15 7.11 -5.61 0.12
N GLY A 16 6.09 -4.79 -0.12
CA GLY A 16 5.05 -4.44 0.87
C GLY A 16 4.71 -2.96 0.90
N ILE A 17 3.83 -2.56 1.83
CA ILE A 17 3.52 -1.15 2.11
C ILE A 17 4.40 -0.68 3.26
N ASP A 18 5.14 0.39 3.03
CA ASP A 18 6.06 0.97 3.99
C ASP A 18 5.45 2.15 4.75
N ALA A 19 4.60 2.94 4.09
CA ALA A 19 3.95 4.10 4.69
C ALA A 19 2.56 4.35 4.10
N ILE A 20 1.73 5.08 4.87
CA ILE A 20 0.48 5.68 4.37
C ILE A 20 0.62 7.20 4.38
N SER A 21 0.54 7.79 3.19
CA SER A 21 0.56 9.23 2.96
C SER A 21 -0.83 9.85 3.14
N ILE A 22 -0.88 11.07 3.66
CA ILE A 22 -2.04 11.96 3.56
C ILE A 22 -1.83 12.91 2.37
N VAL A 23 -2.83 12.98 1.49
CA VAL A 23 -2.73 13.68 0.20
C VAL A 23 -3.97 14.51 -0.11
N GLU A 24 -3.83 15.56 -0.91
CA GLU A 24 -4.94 16.35 -1.43
C GLU A 24 -5.77 15.55 -2.46
N TYR A 25 -5.09 14.81 -3.34
CA TYR A 25 -5.70 14.07 -4.45
C TYR A 25 -5.36 12.57 -4.35
N PRO A 26 -6.15 11.79 -3.60
CA PRO A 26 -5.91 10.36 -3.45
C PRO A 26 -6.01 9.64 -4.80
N ALA A 27 -5.05 8.76 -5.09
CA ALA A 27 -5.00 8.02 -6.35
C ALA A 27 -6.20 7.07 -6.56
N ILE A 28 -6.89 6.70 -5.48
CA ILE A 28 -8.12 5.90 -5.50
C ILE A 28 -9.38 6.76 -5.65
N GLU A 29 -9.23 8.09 -5.67
CA GLU A 29 -10.29 9.11 -5.80
C GLU A 29 -11.33 9.08 -4.67
N GLU A 30 -10.96 8.54 -3.51
CA GLU A 30 -11.81 8.51 -2.32
C GLU A 30 -11.16 9.27 -1.17
N ASN A 31 -11.94 10.17 -0.57
CA ASN A 31 -11.50 11.00 0.55
C ASN A 31 -11.69 10.25 1.88
N PHE A 32 -10.80 10.50 2.85
CA PHE A 32 -11.05 10.16 4.25
C PHE A 32 -12.04 11.16 4.87
N VAL A 33 -12.66 10.73 5.95
CA VAL A 33 -13.45 11.57 6.84
C VAL A 33 -12.58 11.98 8.03
N ALA A 34 -12.33 13.28 8.17
CA ALA A 34 -11.69 13.84 9.35
C ALA A 34 -12.72 14.04 10.48
N LEU A 35 -12.61 13.28 11.55
CA LEU A 35 -13.52 13.38 12.69
C LEU A 35 -13.05 14.44 13.69
N ASN A 36 -13.69 15.61 13.60
CA ASN A 36 -13.49 16.76 14.49
C ASN A 36 -14.72 17.08 15.36
N ARG A 37 -15.58 16.06 15.62
CA ARG A 37 -16.78 16.08 16.52
C ARG A 37 -18.15 16.30 15.87
N GLN A 38 -18.43 15.77 14.68
CA GLN A 38 -19.79 15.76 14.10
C GLN A 38 -20.28 14.38 13.65
N ILE A 39 -20.40 13.44 14.60
CA ILE A 39 -21.49 12.47 14.57
C ILE A 39 -22.30 12.78 15.83
N LYS A 40 -23.51 13.35 15.66
CA LYS A 40 -24.42 13.63 16.76
C LYS A 40 -24.88 12.29 17.37
N THR A 41 -24.09 11.74 18.27
CA THR A 41 -24.58 10.88 19.35
C THR A 41 -24.65 11.74 20.59
N GLU A 42 -25.85 11.86 21.16
CA GLU A 42 -26.15 12.67 22.34
C GLU A 42 -25.47 12.10 23.59
N PHE A 43 -24.16 12.28 23.74
CA PHE A 43 -23.46 11.99 24.99
C PHE A 43 -22.30 12.97 25.25
N ALA A 44 -22.46 13.72 26.34
CA ALA A 44 -21.47 14.42 27.17
C ALA A 44 -20.55 15.49 26.54
N THR A 45 -20.65 16.69 27.12
CA THR A 45 -19.78 17.86 26.97
C THR A 45 -18.37 17.64 27.55
N GLN A 46 -17.33 17.93 26.76
CA GLN A 46 -16.16 18.77 27.08
C GLN A 46 -15.09 18.56 25.98
N ASP A 47 -14.75 19.61 25.23
CA ASP A 47 -13.48 19.80 24.48
C ASP A 47 -12.67 18.56 23.98
N ASP A 48 -13.13 17.82 22.96
CA ASP A 48 -12.46 16.59 22.48
C ASP A 48 -12.38 16.53 20.95
N ASP A 49 -11.40 17.20 20.38
CA ASP A 49 -11.00 16.96 19.00
C ASP A 49 -10.36 15.56 18.93
N LYS A 50 -11.09 14.57 18.38
CA LYS A 50 -10.60 13.18 18.35
C LYS A 50 -9.34 13.02 17.50
N ARG A 51 -9.08 13.94 16.58
CA ARG A 51 -7.93 13.90 15.65
C ARG A 51 -7.78 12.57 14.92
N LEU A 52 -8.90 12.05 14.43
CA LEU A 52 -8.95 10.79 13.70
C LEU A 52 -9.30 11.05 12.23
N LEU A 53 -8.56 10.41 11.33
CA LEU A 53 -8.84 10.35 9.90
C LEU A 53 -9.29 8.92 9.59
N ILE A 54 -10.48 8.74 9.02
CA ILE A 54 -11.03 7.42 8.70
C ILE A 54 -11.31 7.34 7.21
N GLY A 55 -10.75 6.35 6.51
CA GLY A 55 -10.91 6.27 5.06
C GLY A 55 -10.32 5.01 4.45
N PRO A 56 -10.62 4.77 3.17
CA PRO A 56 -10.02 3.67 2.43
C PRO A 56 -8.54 3.98 2.15
N ALA A 57 -7.67 3.00 2.40
CA ALA A 57 -6.29 3.01 1.94
C ALA A 57 -6.15 2.35 0.56
N LEU A 58 -6.93 1.29 0.30
CA LEU A 58 -7.00 0.60 -0.99
C LEU A 58 -8.40 0.07 -1.28
N ILE A 59 -8.81 0.15 -2.55
CA ILE A 59 -10.12 -0.31 -3.03
C ILE A 59 -9.93 -1.38 -4.12
N PRO A 60 -10.54 -2.57 -3.99
CA PRO A 60 -10.39 -3.65 -4.96
C PRO A 60 -10.79 -3.23 -6.37
N ASN A 61 -9.99 -3.65 -7.34
CA ASN A 61 -10.24 -3.50 -8.77
C ASN A 61 -10.40 -2.05 -9.26
N LYS A 62 -10.15 -1.05 -8.41
CA LYS A 62 -10.04 0.34 -8.85
C LYS A 62 -8.78 0.45 -9.70
N THR A 63 -8.95 0.82 -10.96
CA THR A 63 -7.83 0.98 -11.89
C THR A 63 -7.18 2.34 -11.70
N ILE A 64 -5.86 2.36 -11.57
CA ILE A 64 -5.07 3.57 -11.39
C ILE A 64 -4.20 3.75 -12.61
N TYR A 65 -4.29 4.91 -13.27
CA TYR A 65 -3.47 5.21 -14.43
C TYR A 65 -2.01 5.42 -14.03
N ARG A 66 -1.11 4.93 -14.88
CA ARG A 66 0.34 5.07 -14.77
C ARG A 66 0.92 5.40 -16.13
N HIS A 67 1.91 6.29 -16.11
CA HIS A 67 2.74 6.61 -17.26
C HIS A 67 4.20 6.50 -16.82
N GLN A 68 4.90 5.51 -17.35
CA GLN A 68 6.30 5.22 -17.02
C GLN A 68 7.04 4.86 -18.31
N ASP A 69 8.24 5.41 -18.49
CA ASP A 69 9.12 5.13 -19.63
C ASP A 69 8.45 5.28 -21.02
N GLY A 70 7.47 6.20 -21.12
CA GLY A 70 6.70 6.44 -22.34
C GLY A 70 5.58 5.43 -22.60
N GLU A 71 5.34 4.48 -21.70
CA GLU A 71 4.23 3.54 -21.75
C GLU A 71 3.09 3.96 -20.80
N GLU A 72 1.87 3.98 -21.34
CA GLU A 72 0.64 4.19 -20.58
C GLU A 72 -0.03 2.85 -20.24
N PHE A 73 -0.34 2.64 -18.97
CA PHE A 73 -1.03 1.44 -18.51
C PHE A 73 -1.86 1.72 -17.25
N TYR A 74 -2.74 0.79 -16.91
CA TYR A 74 -3.49 0.82 -15.68
C TYR A 74 -3.01 -0.27 -14.74
N VAL A 75 -2.96 0.04 -13.45
CA VAL A 75 -2.73 -0.93 -12.40
C VAL A 75 -3.97 -1.12 -11.54
N TYR A 76 -4.13 -2.28 -10.92
CA TYR A 76 -5.15 -2.51 -9.90
C TYR A 76 -4.66 -3.50 -8.85
N PHE A 77 -5.39 -3.58 -7.74
CA PHE A 77 -5.17 -4.56 -6.68
C PHE A 77 -6.41 -5.43 -6.50
N SER A 78 -6.25 -6.74 -6.44
CA SER A 78 -7.35 -7.65 -6.08
C SER A 78 -7.63 -7.63 -4.58
N ARG A 79 -8.78 -8.17 -4.17
CA ARG A 79 -9.14 -8.31 -2.75
C ARG A 79 -8.09 -9.11 -1.96
N GLN A 80 -7.51 -10.14 -2.58
CA GLN A 80 -6.50 -10.97 -1.95
C GLN A 80 -5.20 -10.20 -1.74
N THR A 81 -4.74 -9.47 -2.77
CA THR A 81 -3.55 -8.61 -2.63
C THR A 81 -3.75 -7.54 -1.56
N ILE A 82 -4.91 -6.89 -1.54
CA ILE A 82 -5.21 -5.85 -0.55
C ILE A 82 -5.19 -6.42 0.87
N ARG A 83 -5.84 -7.56 1.11
CA ARG A 83 -5.82 -8.23 2.42
C ARG A 83 -4.39 -8.52 2.86
N ARG A 84 -3.59 -9.10 1.96
CA ARG A 84 -2.20 -9.45 2.25
C ARG A 84 -1.34 -8.21 2.56
N ALA A 85 -1.52 -7.13 1.79
CA ALA A 85 -0.82 -5.87 2.00
C ALA A 85 -1.14 -5.26 3.37
N ALA A 86 -2.43 -5.25 3.75
CA ALA A 86 -2.88 -4.75 5.03
C ALA A 86 -2.31 -5.54 6.22
N GLU A 87 -2.29 -6.87 6.12
CA GLU A 87 -1.71 -7.75 7.14
C GLU A 87 -0.20 -7.52 7.29
N LEU A 88 0.55 -7.51 6.18
CA LEU A 88 2.00 -7.32 6.20
C LEU A 88 2.40 -5.94 6.73
N TYR A 89 1.67 -4.88 6.35
CA TYR A 89 1.87 -3.53 6.86
C TYR A 89 1.83 -3.50 8.40
N LEU A 90 0.83 -4.12 9.01
CA LEU A 90 0.71 -4.19 10.47
C LEU A 90 1.73 -5.13 11.11
N MET A 91 1.96 -6.31 10.52
CA MET A 91 2.91 -7.29 11.05
C MET A 91 4.35 -6.75 11.10
N ARG A 92 4.69 -5.83 10.21
CA ARG A 92 6.01 -5.18 10.16
C ARG A 92 6.17 -3.97 11.06
N GLY A 93 5.09 -3.54 11.74
CA GLY A 93 5.16 -2.37 12.60
C GLY A 93 5.08 -1.03 11.84
N ASN A 94 4.67 -1.04 10.57
CA ASN A 94 4.66 0.15 9.70
C ASN A 94 3.53 1.13 10.04
N GLN A 95 2.65 0.82 11.01
CA GLN A 95 1.52 1.67 11.38
C GLN A 95 1.87 3.13 11.76
N ASN A 96 3.13 3.42 12.12
CA ASN A 96 3.59 4.77 12.46
C ASN A 96 4.27 5.49 11.30
N ASN A 97 4.43 4.84 10.15
CA ASN A 97 5.09 5.41 8.99
C ASN A 97 4.06 6.15 8.15
N SER A 98 4.25 7.46 8.05
CA SER A 98 3.35 8.33 7.31
C SER A 98 4.12 9.45 6.64
N THR A 99 3.55 9.96 5.55
CA THR A 99 4.14 11.05 4.77
C THR A 99 3.05 12.06 4.40
N LEU A 100 3.49 13.22 3.93
CA LEU A 100 2.67 14.23 3.29
C LEU A 100 3.03 14.26 1.80
N GLU A 101 2.03 14.07 0.93
CA GLU A 101 2.18 14.15 -0.53
C GLU A 101 3.31 13.27 -1.10
N HIS A 102 3.67 12.16 -0.42
CA HIS A 102 4.79 11.28 -0.81
C HIS A 102 6.17 11.97 -0.84
N GLN A 103 6.30 13.12 -0.18
CA GLN A 103 7.49 13.96 -0.25
C GLN A 103 8.16 14.18 1.10
N ALA A 104 7.36 14.33 2.15
CA ALA A 104 7.88 14.64 3.48
C ALA A 104 7.39 13.60 4.49
N GLU A 105 8.31 13.00 5.23
CA GLU A 105 7.96 12.15 6.37
C GLU A 105 7.21 12.96 7.43
N LEU A 106 6.19 12.35 8.01
CA LEU A 106 5.42 12.91 9.10
C LEU A 106 5.68 12.13 10.39
N HIS A 107 5.75 12.87 11.49
CA HIS A 107 5.84 12.30 12.83
C HIS A 107 4.58 12.62 13.63
N GLY A 108 4.23 11.73 14.56
CA GLY A 108 3.06 11.89 15.41
C GLY A 108 1.75 11.48 14.74
N LEU A 109 1.80 10.69 13.68
CA LEU A 109 0.62 10.03 13.10
C LEU A 109 0.77 8.52 13.28
N SER A 110 -0.35 7.83 13.49
CA SER A 110 -0.35 6.38 13.69
C SER A 110 -1.67 5.77 13.24
N VAL A 111 -1.61 4.67 12.49
CA VAL A 111 -2.78 3.84 12.19
C VAL A 111 -3.16 3.09 13.46
N VAL A 112 -4.30 3.45 14.04
CA VAL A 112 -4.82 2.88 15.30
C VAL A 112 -5.93 1.86 15.09
N GLU A 113 -6.54 1.84 13.90
CA GLU A 113 -7.43 0.77 13.47
C GLU A 113 -7.19 0.44 11.99
N SER A 114 -7.30 -0.83 11.64
CA SER A 114 -7.12 -1.33 10.27
C SER A 114 -8.02 -2.54 10.09
N TRP A 115 -8.81 -2.58 9.01
CA TRP A 115 -9.72 -3.70 8.74
C TRP A 115 -10.06 -3.84 7.25
N ILE A 116 -10.49 -5.04 6.87
CA ILE A 116 -11.04 -5.33 5.54
C ILE A 116 -12.56 -5.37 5.64
N ILE A 117 -13.24 -4.72 4.68
CA ILE A 117 -14.70 -4.77 4.61
C ILE A 117 -15.15 -6.17 4.14
N GLU A 118 -15.94 -6.84 4.97
CA GLU A 118 -16.52 -8.17 4.67
C GLU A 118 -18.01 -8.09 4.27
N ASP A 119 -18.75 -7.12 4.84
CA ASP A 119 -20.17 -6.87 4.57
C ASP A 119 -20.40 -5.35 4.44
N PRO A 120 -20.71 -4.83 3.23
CA PRO A 120 -20.79 -3.39 2.99
C PRO A 120 -21.98 -2.71 3.68
N GLU A 121 -23.00 -3.47 4.10
CA GLU A 121 -24.16 -2.92 4.80
C GLU A 121 -23.96 -2.88 6.31
N LYS A 122 -23.15 -3.80 6.85
CA LYS A 122 -22.88 -3.94 8.28
C LYS A 122 -21.51 -3.44 8.73
N ASP A 123 -20.72 -2.90 7.80
CA ASP A 123 -19.40 -2.39 8.14
C ASP A 123 -19.47 -1.07 8.95
N LYS A 124 -18.54 -0.89 9.87
CA LYS A 124 -18.46 0.33 10.69
C LYS A 124 -18.22 1.59 9.87
N SER A 125 -17.64 1.49 8.67
CA SER A 125 -17.45 2.60 7.73
C SER A 125 -18.76 3.30 7.38
N VAL A 126 -19.89 2.58 7.37
CA VAL A 126 -21.23 3.12 7.10
C VAL A 126 -21.64 4.18 8.12
N LEU A 127 -21.21 4.04 9.38
CA LEU A 127 -21.45 5.05 10.44
C LEU A 127 -20.82 6.41 10.11
N TYR A 128 -19.80 6.42 9.26
CA TYR A 128 -19.07 7.59 8.82
C TYR A 128 -19.50 8.06 7.42
N GLY A 129 -20.56 7.47 6.84
CA GLY A 129 -21.01 7.77 5.48
C GLY A 129 -20.12 7.18 4.39
N LEU A 130 -19.16 6.33 4.74
CA LEU A 130 -18.25 5.66 3.81
C LEU A 130 -18.85 4.32 3.40
N LYS A 131 -19.40 4.24 2.20
CA LYS A 131 -19.92 2.99 1.62
C LYS A 131 -18.92 2.46 0.61
N MET A 132 -18.21 1.41 1.00
CA MET A 132 -17.09 0.87 0.23
C MET A 132 -17.32 -0.60 -0.13
N PRO A 133 -16.79 -1.10 -1.25
CA PRO A 133 -17.00 -2.48 -1.67
C PRO A 133 -16.26 -3.48 -0.77
N VAL A 134 -16.76 -4.73 -0.74
CA VAL A 134 -16.09 -5.86 -0.07
C VAL A 134 -14.65 -5.99 -0.53
N GLY A 135 -13.74 -6.17 0.42
CA GLY A 135 -12.30 -6.25 0.22
C GLY A 135 -11.57 -4.90 0.27
N THR A 136 -12.28 -3.79 0.46
CA THR A 136 -11.66 -2.49 0.74
C THR A 136 -10.88 -2.56 2.04
N TRP A 137 -9.64 -2.08 2.00
CA TRP A 137 -8.85 -1.87 3.19
C TRP A 137 -9.11 -0.49 3.75
N MET A 138 -9.69 -0.45 4.93
CA MET A 138 -10.01 0.76 5.67
C MET A 138 -9.02 0.95 6.80
N VAL A 139 -8.66 2.21 7.05
CA VAL A 139 -7.79 2.59 8.16
C VAL A 139 -8.37 3.77 8.95
N THR A 140 -8.09 3.78 10.24
CA THR A 140 -8.25 4.93 11.13
C THR A 140 -6.88 5.39 11.55
N MET A 141 -6.50 6.61 11.18
CA MET A 141 -5.24 7.24 11.54
C MET A 141 -5.45 8.30 12.62
N LYS A 142 -4.72 8.19 13.74
CA LYS A 142 -4.65 9.20 14.79
C LYS A 142 -3.58 10.23 14.43
N VAL A 143 -3.92 11.51 14.53
CA VAL A 143 -3.02 12.64 14.26
C VAL A 143 -2.71 13.36 15.57
N ASN A 144 -1.61 13.02 16.21
CA ASN A 144 -1.13 13.70 17.42
C ASN A 144 -0.33 14.96 17.10
N ASN A 145 0.13 15.13 15.87
CA ASN A 145 0.87 16.31 15.42
C ASN A 145 -0.04 17.53 15.24
N ASP A 146 0.20 18.58 16.03
CA ASP A 146 -0.61 19.81 16.04
C ASP A 146 -0.57 20.59 14.71
N SER A 147 0.61 20.69 14.09
CA SER A 147 0.81 21.40 12.83
C SER A 147 0.13 20.67 11.69
N VAL A 148 0.33 19.34 11.59
CA VAL A 148 -0.36 18.53 10.57
C VAL A 148 -1.88 18.67 10.70
N TRP A 149 -2.38 18.59 11.94
CA TRP A 149 -3.80 18.70 12.20
C TRP A 149 -4.37 20.08 11.85
N THR A 150 -3.69 21.15 12.27
CA THR A 150 -4.19 22.53 12.12
C THR A 150 -4.02 23.03 10.69
N ASP A 151 -2.86 22.80 10.09
CA ASP A 151 -2.46 23.44 8.84
C ASP A 151 -2.92 22.66 7.61
N PHE A 152 -3.07 21.33 7.73
CA PHE A 152 -3.40 20.46 6.59
C PHE A 152 -4.78 19.80 6.73
N VAL A 153 -5.10 19.23 7.89
CA VAL A 153 -6.37 18.51 8.06
C VAL A 153 -7.53 19.49 8.21
N LYS A 154 -7.46 20.44 9.16
CA LYS A 154 -8.56 21.38 9.42
C LYS A 154 -8.83 22.32 8.26
N THR A 155 -7.82 22.63 7.47
CA THR A 155 -7.94 23.45 6.26
C THR A 155 -8.51 22.68 5.07
N GLY A 156 -8.52 21.33 5.12
CA GLY A 156 -8.89 20.47 4.01
C GLY A 156 -7.84 20.42 2.90
N ALA A 157 -6.59 20.79 3.19
CA ALA A 157 -5.48 20.68 2.25
C ALA A 157 -5.15 19.21 1.93
N VAL A 158 -5.35 18.31 2.89
CA VAL A 158 -5.33 16.86 2.65
C VAL A 158 -6.75 16.29 2.75
N LYS A 159 -7.07 15.35 1.87
CA LYS A 159 -8.43 14.82 1.72
C LYS A 159 -8.48 13.30 1.73
N GLY A 160 -7.41 12.60 1.39
CA GLY A 160 -7.42 11.13 1.30
C GLY A 160 -6.10 10.48 1.69
N PHE A 161 -6.12 9.15 1.71
CA PHE A 161 -4.94 8.34 1.93
C PHE A 161 -4.34 7.88 0.59
N SER A 162 -3.03 7.67 0.60
CA SER A 162 -2.31 7.05 -0.50
C SER A 162 -1.22 6.13 0.06
N ILE A 163 -0.99 4.99 -0.58
CA ILE A 163 -0.05 3.98 -0.11
C ILE A 163 1.32 4.14 -0.75
N GLU A 164 2.37 3.93 0.02
CA GLU A 164 3.76 3.88 -0.45
C GLU A 164 4.35 2.52 -0.17
N GLY A 165 5.06 1.98 -1.15
CA GLY A 165 5.63 0.65 -1.05
C GLY A 165 6.03 0.08 -2.39
N TYR A 166 6.72 -1.06 -2.35
CA TYR A 166 7.11 -1.80 -3.54
C TYR A 166 6.10 -2.89 -3.84
N PHE A 167 5.69 -2.97 -5.11
CA PHE A 167 4.80 -4.00 -5.63
C PHE A 167 5.33 -4.50 -6.95
N ALA A 168 5.23 -5.80 -7.18
CA ALA A 168 5.64 -6.43 -8.42
C ALA A 168 4.46 -6.58 -9.39
N ASP A 169 4.75 -6.55 -10.69
CA ASP A 169 3.80 -6.89 -11.75
C ASP A 169 3.64 -8.41 -11.79
N LYS A 170 2.41 -8.91 -11.57
CA LYS A 170 2.10 -10.34 -11.58
C LYS A 170 2.51 -11.05 -12.87
N VAL A 171 2.41 -10.37 -14.01
CA VAL A 171 2.82 -10.92 -15.31
C VAL A 171 4.35 -10.97 -15.42
N LYS A 172 5.07 -9.99 -14.87
CA LYS A 172 6.53 -10.04 -14.81
C LYS A 172 7.01 -11.14 -13.87
N LEU A 173 6.40 -11.28 -12.69
CA LEU A 173 6.72 -12.36 -11.74
C LEU A 173 6.49 -13.73 -12.38
N ALA A 174 5.30 -13.98 -12.94
CA ALA A 174 5.02 -15.26 -13.60
C ALA A 174 6.01 -15.56 -14.74
N LYS A 175 6.47 -14.55 -15.48
CA LYS A 175 7.51 -14.72 -16.50
C LYS A 175 8.90 -15.00 -15.93
N MET A 176 9.24 -14.37 -14.80
CA MET A 176 10.51 -14.61 -14.09
C MET A 176 10.53 -16.01 -13.47
N GLU A 177 9.43 -16.46 -12.87
CA GLU A 177 9.28 -17.82 -12.34
C GLU A 177 9.43 -18.87 -13.45
N LEU A 178 8.73 -18.70 -14.57
CA LEU A 178 8.87 -19.58 -15.74
C LEU A 178 10.30 -19.58 -16.30
N ALA A 179 10.94 -18.41 -16.41
CA ALA A 179 12.32 -18.32 -16.88
C ALA A 179 13.31 -18.95 -15.88
N ASN A 180 13.05 -18.86 -14.58
CA ASN A 180 13.84 -19.50 -13.55
C ASN A 180 13.66 -21.02 -13.55
N GLU A 181 12.44 -21.55 -13.77
CA GLU A 181 12.21 -22.97 -13.98
C GLU A 181 12.98 -23.49 -15.20
N ASP A 182 12.91 -22.78 -16.33
CA ASP A 182 13.68 -23.13 -17.54
C ASP A 182 15.21 -23.09 -17.29
N LEU A 183 15.69 -22.16 -16.46
CA LEU A 183 17.10 -22.11 -16.04
C LEU A 183 17.47 -23.24 -15.08
N LEU A 184 16.61 -23.56 -14.11
CA LEU A 184 16.82 -24.64 -13.16
C LEU A 184 16.86 -25.99 -13.87
N ASP A 185 15.97 -26.22 -14.84
CA ASP A 185 15.99 -27.41 -15.70
C ASP A 185 17.29 -27.50 -16.51
N GLN A 186 17.82 -26.37 -16.99
CA GLN A 186 19.12 -26.34 -17.68
C GLN A 186 20.28 -26.64 -16.72
N VAL A 187 20.24 -26.13 -15.49
CA VAL A 187 21.27 -26.37 -14.47
C VAL A 187 21.22 -27.82 -13.95
N GLU A 188 20.04 -28.43 -13.79
CA GLU A 188 19.91 -29.84 -13.42
C GLU A 188 20.45 -30.79 -14.50
N GLN A 189 20.37 -30.37 -15.76
CA GLN A 189 20.93 -31.12 -16.90
C GLN A 189 22.42 -30.86 -17.12
N MET A 190 23.01 -29.87 -16.45
CA MET A 190 24.45 -29.61 -16.53
C MET A 190 25.25 -30.68 -15.80
N THR A 191 26.38 -31.07 -16.38
CA THR A 191 27.38 -31.86 -15.68
C THR A 191 28.04 -31.01 -14.58
N HIS A 192 28.58 -31.67 -13.56
CA HIS A 192 29.27 -30.99 -12.46
C HIS A 192 30.39 -30.04 -12.94
N LYS A 193 31.04 -30.36 -14.06
CA LYS A 193 32.09 -29.51 -14.66
C LYS A 193 31.51 -28.22 -15.26
N GLU A 194 30.39 -28.32 -15.97
CA GLU A 194 29.72 -27.17 -16.61
C GLU A 194 29.14 -26.21 -15.55
N ALA A 195 28.55 -26.76 -14.49
CA ALA A 195 28.07 -25.97 -13.37
C ALA A 195 29.20 -25.18 -12.67
N MET A 196 30.38 -25.81 -12.51
CA MET A 196 31.55 -25.15 -11.93
C MET A 196 32.15 -24.06 -12.82
N GLU A 197 32.14 -24.25 -14.14
CA GLU A 197 32.57 -23.22 -15.10
C GLU A 197 31.62 -22.02 -15.10
N PHE A 198 30.31 -22.27 -15.06
CA PHE A 198 29.30 -21.22 -14.94
C PHE A 198 29.42 -20.41 -13.65
N LEU A 199 29.54 -21.08 -12.50
CA LEU A 199 29.75 -20.41 -11.19
C LEU A 199 31.04 -19.58 -11.16
N TYR A 200 32.09 -20.06 -11.83
CA TYR A 200 33.36 -19.33 -11.95
C TYR A 200 33.23 -18.04 -12.78
N GLU A 201 32.45 -18.06 -13.87
CA GLU A 201 32.17 -16.86 -14.65
C GLU A 201 31.34 -15.83 -13.86
N VAL A 202 30.30 -16.27 -13.15
CA VAL A 202 29.49 -15.39 -12.29
C VAL A 202 30.35 -14.77 -11.18
N ALA A 203 31.22 -15.56 -10.54
CA ALA A 203 32.12 -15.06 -9.50
C ALA A 203 33.14 -14.03 -10.02
N LYS A 204 33.57 -14.14 -11.29
CA LYS A 204 34.39 -13.12 -11.95
C LYS A 204 33.63 -11.81 -12.13
N MET A 205 32.38 -11.87 -12.61
CA MET A 205 31.56 -10.68 -12.83
C MET A 205 31.28 -9.91 -11.54
N ILE A 206 31.14 -10.61 -10.40
CA ILE A 206 30.93 -9.97 -9.09
C ILE A 206 32.20 -9.27 -8.59
N LYS A 207 33.39 -9.83 -8.87
CA LYS A 207 34.68 -9.22 -8.49
C LYS A 207 35.06 -8.00 -9.30
N ASP A 208 34.53 -7.86 -10.52
CA ASP A 208 34.78 -6.70 -11.38
C ASP A 208 33.86 -5.51 -11.03
N TYR A 209 33.01 -5.63 -9.99
CA TYR A 209 32.09 -4.61 -9.49
C TYR A 209 32.52 -3.96 -8.15
N GLU A 210 33.65 -4.36 -7.57
CA GLU A 210 34.31 -3.70 -6.42
C GLU A 210 35.41 -2.71 -6.88
#